data_AF-A0A2P9HPM1-F1
#
_entry.id   AF-A0A2P9HPM1-F1
#
_cell.length_a   1.000
_cell.length_b   1.000
_cell.length_c   1.000
_cell.angle_alpha   90.00
_cell.angle_beta   90.00
_cell.angle_gamma   90.00
#
_symmetry.space_group_name_H-M   'P 1'
#
loop_
_entity.id
_entity.type
_entity.pdbx_description
1 polymer ?
#
loop_
_entity_poly.entity_id
_entity_poly.type
_entity_poly.pdbx_seq_one_letter_code
_entity_poly.pdbx_strand_id
1 'polypeptide(L)'
;MLDETLFEQLDLSEGAVNLDDALDSLRNDVLQIPPFKDPVEWIFDSIELPKQATFRPGNMRLNGFQRPVALDALDPEVDQITVLKGVQVGWSSFLKAMLFYGISYLALKAILTQPTDDDAKGYYKDQIEPHFSDVLSGIRRTPGRGEVQDTWDEHRFNNGAQLYFRGAASDDAFRRISSQWMMADEVDAEAWQSKGEKSQADKLALYRDRGTAFIDSKLWVGSTPLSRDTSLVWREWLLSDQRRLHVACPHCGTQQYLKWGSSKTDYGFRWKTNENGHVTEAWYQCEAEGCRIDEHHKEDIVENGEFVPTAIPNRPGHRGYHWPAWHSSAPKARWSNLAQQWLDAQGDTELLKRFINNVLAELNRPGFAGGLLV
;
A
#
# COMPACT_ATOMS: atom_id res chain seq x y z
N MET A 1 -21.96 -49.73 33.47
CA MET A 1 -21.39 -49.22 32.22
C MET A 1 -22.49 -48.46 31.53
N LEU A 2 -22.30 -47.16 31.28
CA LEU A 2 -23.20 -46.41 30.42
C LEU A 2 -23.01 -46.95 29.00
N ASP A 3 -24.12 -47.16 28.29
CA ASP A 3 -24.14 -47.65 26.93
C ASP A 3 -23.57 -46.57 26.00
N GLU A 4 -22.41 -46.83 25.39
CA GLU A 4 -21.72 -45.88 24.51
C GLU A 4 -22.55 -45.55 23.25
N THR A 5 -23.50 -46.42 22.86
CA THR A 5 -24.39 -46.19 21.71
C THR A 5 -25.41 -45.07 21.95
N LEU A 6 -25.62 -44.66 23.20
CA LEU A 6 -26.53 -43.57 23.57
C LEU A 6 -25.98 -42.18 23.18
N PHE A 7 -24.66 -42.04 23.08
CA PHE A 7 -23.99 -40.80 22.69
C PHE A 7 -23.86 -40.65 21.17
N GLU A 8 -23.86 -41.75 20.42
CA GLU A 8 -23.76 -41.74 18.96
C GLU A 8 -25.02 -41.19 18.27
N GLN A 9 -26.15 -41.10 18.98
CA GLN A 9 -27.43 -40.61 18.46
C GLN A 9 -27.80 -39.19 18.94
N LEU A 10 -26.97 -38.56 19.76
CA LEU A 10 -27.21 -37.22 20.29
C LEU A 10 -26.77 -36.15 19.29
N ASP A 11 -27.73 -35.48 18.66
CA ASP A 11 -27.48 -34.26 17.90
C ASP A 11 -27.42 -33.07 18.87
N LEU A 12 -26.21 -32.55 19.07
CA LEU A 12 -25.95 -31.39 19.93
C LEU A 12 -25.74 -30.11 19.14
N SER A 13 -25.99 -30.10 17.83
CA SER A 13 -25.74 -28.93 16.97
C SER A 13 -26.47 -27.68 17.46
N GLU A 14 -27.75 -27.80 17.82
CA GLU A 14 -28.54 -26.70 18.39
C GLU A 14 -28.00 -26.25 19.75
N GLY A 15 -27.60 -27.19 20.61
CA GLY A 15 -27.01 -26.89 21.92
C GLY A 15 -25.65 -26.19 21.80
N ALA A 16 -24.84 -26.56 20.82
CA ALA A 16 -23.55 -25.94 20.52
C ALA A 16 -23.73 -24.50 20.01
N VAL A 17 -24.65 -24.28 19.07
CA VAL A 17 -24.98 -22.94 18.57
C VAL A 17 -25.48 -22.04 19.70
N ASN A 18 -26.42 -22.53 20.53
CA ASN A 18 -26.94 -21.79 21.66
C ASN A 18 -25.85 -21.46 22.71
N LEU A 19 -24.89 -22.36 22.92
CA LEU A 19 -23.75 -22.11 23.80
C LEU A 19 -22.81 -21.05 23.24
N ASP A 20 -22.48 -21.13 21.94
CA ASP A 20 -21.64 -20.13 21.27
C ASP A 20 -22.30 -18.75 21.29
N ASP A 21 -23.59 -18.65 20.98
CA ASP A 21 -24.35 -17.40 21.04
C ASP A 21 -24.38 -16.82 22.47
N ALA A 22 -24.57 -17.66 23.48
CA ALA A 22 -24.57 -17.24 24.89
C ALA A 22 -23.17 -16.76 25.35
N LEU A 23 -22.11 -17.45 24.91
CA LEU A 23 -20.73 -17.06 25.19
C LEU A 23 -20.38 -15.74 24.49
N ASP A 24 -20.77 -15.56 23.23
CA ASP A 24 -20.56 -14.32 22.49
C ASP A 24 -21.34 -13.16 23.10
N SER A 25 -22.60 -13.37 23.49
CA SER A 25 -23.41 -12.35 24.18
C SER A 25 -22.79 -11.96 25.52
N LEU A 26 -22.38 -12.93 26.35
CA LEU A 26 -21.75 -12.65 27.64
C LEU A 26 -20.40 -11.97 27.46
N ARG A 27 -19.60 -12.39 26.48
CA ARG A 27 -18.32 -11.77 26.14
C ARG A 27 -18.52 -10.31 25.74
N ASN A 28 -19.49 -10.02 24.87
CA ASN A 28 -19.76 -8.67 24.42
C ASN A 28 -20.33 -7.79 25.54
N ASP A 29 -21.21 -8.32 26.40
CA ASP A 29 -21.74 -7.59 27.56
C ASP A 29 -20.66 -7.29 28.61
N VAL A 30 -19.80 -8.26 28.93
CA VAL A 30 -18.76 -8.09 29.95
C VAL A 30 -17.59 -7.25 29.45
N LEU A 31 -17.10 -7.54 28.23
CA LEU A 31 -15.93 -6.85 27.68
C LEU A 31 -16.29 -5.56 26.96
N GLN A 32 -17.59 -5.32 26.68
CA GLN A 32 -18.07 -4.16 25.91
C GLN A 32 -17.28 -4.01 24.61
N ILE A 33 -17.09 -5.13 23.90
CA ILE A 33 -16.31 -5.15 22.65
C ILE A 33 -16.99 -4.20 21.67
N PRO A 34 -16.33 -3.11 21.23
CA PRO A 34 -16.94 -2.20 20.28
C PRO A 34 -17.19 -2.93 18.96
N PRO A 35 -18.25 -2.56 18.20
CA PRO A 35 -18.46 -3.08 16.86
C PRO A 35 -17.19 -2.96 16.01
N PHE A 36 -16.93 -3.98 15.21
CA PHE A 36 -15.82 -3.94 14.27
C PHE A 36 -16.00 -2.75 13.31
N LYS A 37 -14.97 -1.91 13.21
CA LYS A 37 -14.88 -0.86 12.20
C LYS A 37 -13.83 -1.27 11.20
N ASP A 38 -14.23 -1.34 9.93
CA ASP A 38 -13.27 -1.58 8.88
C ASP A 38 -12.30 -0.38 8.74
N PRO A 39 -11.11 -0.58 8.16
CA PRO A 39 -10.07 0.43 8.14
C PRO A 39 -10.48 1.65 7.30
N VAL A 40 -11.32 1.48 6.27
CA VAL A 40 -11.81 2.58 5.44
C VAL A 40 -12.71 3.51 6.26
N GLU A 41 -13.67 2.94 6.99
CA GLU A 41 -14.56 3.69 7.89
C GLU A 41 -13.77 4.35 9.02
N TRP A 42 -12.89 3.60 9.69
CA TRP A 42 -12.12 4.14 10.80
C TRP A 42 -11.20 5.29 10.36
N ILE A 43 -10.51 5.16 9.21
CA ILE A 43 -9.64 6.20 8.67
C ILE A 43 -10.45 7.46 8.34
N PHE A 44 -11.63 7.29 7.74
CA PHE A 44 -12.51 8.40 7.42
C PHE A 44 -12.97 9.14 8.67
N ASP A 45 -13.34 8.42 9.72
CA ASP A 45 -13.82 9.01 10.97
C ASP A 45 -12.70 9.67 11.80
N SER A 46 -11.48 9.14 11.71
CA SER A 46 -10.42 9.44 12.68
C SER A 46 -9.35 10.40 12.17
N ILE A 47 -9.12 10.48 10.85
CA ILE A 47 -8.00 11.24 10.29
C ILE A 47 -8.53 12.43 9.48
N GLU A 48 -8.28 13.64 9.96
CA GLU A 48 -8.55 14.87 9.23
C GLU A 48 -7.29 15.38 8.52
N LEU A 49 -7.43 15.72 7.23
CA LEU A 49 -6.36 16.32 6.45
C LEU A 49 -6.49 17.86 6.46
N PRO A 50 -5.49 18.59 6.97
CA PRO A 50 -5.55 20.04 7.07
C PRO A 50 -5.49 20.70 5.68
N LYS A 51 -6.18 21.84 5.54
CA LYS A 51 -6.26 22.62 4.29
C LYS A 51 -4.89 23.02 3.72
N GLN A 52 -3.89 23.18 4.58
CA GLN A 52 -2.54 23.58 4.20
C GLN A 52 -1.71 22.42 3.61
N ALA A 53 -2.09 21.16 3.90
CA ALA A 53 -1.30 19.99 3.50
C ALA A 53 -1.80 19.30 2.22
N THR A 54 -3.06 19.52 1.82
CA THR A 54 -3.68 18.79 0.70
C THR A 54 -4.67 19.63 -0.10
N PHE A 55 -4.81 19.30 -1.39
CA PHE A 55 -5.85 19.84 -2.26
C PHE A 55 -7.25 19.25 -1.97
N ARG A 56 -7.34 18.18 -1.18
CA ARG A 56 -8.58 17.51 -0.77
C ARG A 56 -8.69 17.48 0.76
N PRO A 57 -8.96 18.63 1.42
CA PRO A 57 -9.02 18.71 2.88
C PRO A 57 -10.26 18.06 3.47
N GLY A 58 -10.24 17.85 4.78
CA GLY A 58 -11.28 17.16 5.54
C GLY A 58 -10.92 15.71 5.80
N ASN A 59 -11.93 14.90 6.12
CA ASN A 59 -11.74 13.49 6.45
C ASN A 59 -11.02 12.74 5.33
N MET A 60 -9.98 12.01 5.72
CA MET A 60 -9.16 11.25 4.80
C MET A 60 -9.99 10.15 4.14
N ARG A 61 -10.06 10.18 2.81
CA ARG A 61 -10.73 9.15 2.01
C ARG A 61 -9.68 8.29 1.33
N LEU A 62 -9.76 6.98 1.54
CA LEU A 62 -8.99 6.04 0.75
C LEU A 62 -9.60 5.95 -0.66
N ASN A 63 -8.76 6.15 -1.68
CA ASN A 63 -9.18 5.99 -3.07
C ASN A 63 -9.54 4.52 -3.36
N GLY A 64 -10.31 4.27 -4.42
CA GLY A 64 -10.71 2.91 -4.84
C GLY A 64 -9.56 1.91 -4.91
N PHE A 65 -8.38 2.31 -5.39
CA PHE A 65 -7.21 1.42 -5.45
C PHE A 65 -6.46 1.24 -4.12
N GLN A 66 -6.76 2.03 -3.10
CA GLN A 66 -6.17 1.91 -1.75
C GLN A 66 -7.02 1.02 -0.85
N ARG A 67 -8.34 1.04 -1.00
CA ARG A 67 -9.29 0.28 -0.15
C ARG A 67 -9.03 -1.24 -0.17
N PRO A 68 -8.90 -1.92 -1.32
CA PRO A 68 -8.60 -3.36 -1.34
C PRO A 68 -7.29 -3.70 -0.62
N VAL A 69 -6.30 -2.80 -0.64
CA VAL A 69 -5.03 -3.00 0.07
C VAL A 69 -5.22 -2.87 1.58
N ALA A 70 -6.08 -1.95 2.03
CA ALA A 70 -6.45 -1.84 3.45
C ALA A 70 -7.22 -3.07 3.93
N LEU A 71 -8.09 -3.65 3.09
CA LEU A 71 -8.85 -4.85 3.43
C LEU A 71 -7.98 -6.11 3.45
N ASP A 72 -7.11 -6.32 2.46
CA ASP A 72 -6.17 -7.44 2.44
C ASP A 72 -5.19 -7.39 3.62
N ALA A 73 -4.97 -6.22 4.25
CA ALA A 73 -4.18 -6.12 5.47
C ALA A 73 -4.81 -6.78 6.70
N LEU A 74 -6.13 -6.98 6.68
CA LEU A 74 -6.90 -7.63 7.73
C LEU A 74 -7.21 -9.09 7.42
N ASP A 75 -6.95 -9.51 6.19
CA ASP A 75 -7.08 -10.91 5.79
C ASP A 75 -6.01 -11.75 6.53
N PRO A 76 -6.40 -12.75 7.35
CA PRO A 76 -5.47 -13.63 8.03
C PRO A 76 -4.63 -14.46 7.05
N GLU A 77 -5.12 -14.70 5.84
CA GLU A 77 -4.41 -15.47 4.80
C GLU A 77 -3.36 -14.63 4.06
N VAL A 78 -3.31 -13.32 4.28
CA VAL A 78 -2.32 -12.41 3.67
C VAL A 78 -1.21 -12.16 4.66
N ASP A 79 0.05 -12.40 4.28
CA ASP A 79 1.22 -12.17 5.15
C ASP A 79 2.13 -11.07 4.59
N GLN A 80 2.05 -10.79 3.28
CA GLN A 80 2.82 -9.77 2.61
C GLN A 80 2.00 -9.02 1.56
N ILE A 81 2.08 -7.69 1.65
CA ILE A 81 1.55 -6.76 0.68
C ILE A 81 2.74 -6.06 0.03
N THR A 82 2.84 -6.15 -1.29
CA THR A 82 3.87 -5.46 -2.08
C THR A 82 3.21 -4.50 -3.05
N VAL A 83 3.52 -3.21 -2.93
CA VAL A 83 3.00 -2.16 -3.80
C VAL A 83 4.10 -1.65 -4.70
N LEU A 84 4.02 -2.05 -5.97
CA LEU A 84 4.85 -1.52 -7.04
C LEU A 84 4.23 -0.21 -7.53
N LYS A 85 4.83 0.92 -7.17
CA LYS A 85 4.20 2.23 -7.33
C LYS A 85 4.98 3.19 -8.24
N GLY A 86 4.26 4.15 -8.78
CA GLY A 86 4.84 5.38 -9.32
C GLY A 86 5.10 6.40 -8.23
N VAL A 87 5.57 7.58 -8.64
CA VAL A 87 5.74 8.74 -7.77
C VAL A 87 4.41 9.45 -7.56
N GLN A 88 4.18 9.99 -6.35
CA GLN A 88 2.98 10.80 -6.02
C GLN A 88 1.63 10.08 -6.18
N VAL A 89 1.58 8.78 -5.87
CA VAL A 89 0.35 7.98 -5.86
C VAL A 89 -0.29 7.86 -4.46
N GLY A 90 0.21 8.59 -3.48
CA GLY A 90 -0.34 8.62 -2.11
C GLY A 90 0.02 7.40 -1.25
N TRP A 91 1.08 6.67 -1.59
CA TRP A 91 1.53 5.50 -0.83
C TRP A 91 1.93 5.83 0.62
N SER A 92 2.83 6.78 0.86
CA SER A 92 3.26 7.08 2.24
C SER A 92 2.10 7.62 3.09
N SER A 93 1.21 8.43 2.52
CA SER A 93 -0.01 8.89 3.22
C SER A 93 -0.95 7.73 3.57
N PHE A 94 -1.13 6.77 2.65
CA PHE A 94 -1.89 5.54 2.90
C PHE A 94 -1.23 4.69 4.00
N LEU A 95 0.09 4.52 3.94
CA LEU A 95 0.86 3.75 4.91
C LEU A 95 0.74 4.36 6.32
N LYS A 96 0.78 5.69 6.43
CA LYS A 96 0.46 6.41 7.68
C LYS A 96 -0.94 6.09 8.21
N ALA A 97 -1.95 6.17 7.35
CA ALA A 97 -3.33 5.99 7.76
C ALA A 97 -3.56 4.56 8.28
N MET A 98 -3.00 3.57 7.57
CA MET A 98 -3.00 2.19 8.05
C MET A 98 -2.22 2.05 9.35
N LEU A 99 -1.03 2.65 9.46
CA LEU A 99 -0.26 2.63 10.71
C LEU A 99 -1.09 3.11 11.91
N PHE A 100 -1.81 4.23 11.76
CA PHE A 100 -2.71 4.75 12.79
C PHE A 100 -3.85 3.79 13.12
N TYR A 101 -4.47 3.19 12.11
CA TYR A 101 -5.47 2.15 12.35
C TYR A 101 -4.87 0.97 13.14
N GLY A 102 -3.69 0.50 12.74
CA GLY A 102 -3.00 -0.62 13.40
C GLY A 102 -2.64 -0.34 14.87
N ILE A 103 -2.16 0.87 15.20
CA ILE A 103 -1.78 1.20 16.58
C ILE A 103 -2.95 1.66 17.44
N SER A 104 -3.91 2.41 16.88
CA SER A 104 -5.02 2.98 17.66
C SER A 104 -6.18 2.01 17.80
N TYR A 105 -6.56 1.33 16.72
CA TYR A 105 -7.72 0.46 16.70
C TYR A 105 -7.35 -1.00 17.01
N LEU A 106 -6.36 -1.55 16.30
CA LEU A 106 -5.94 -2.95 16.48
C LEU A 106 -4.96 -3.16 17.65
N ALA A 107 -4.43 -2.08 18.23
CA ALA A 107 -3.48 -2.10 19.33
C ALA A 107 -2.19 -2.93 19.07
N LEU A 108 -1.68 -2.89 17.85
CA LEU A 108 -0.58 -3.74 17.40
C LEU A 108 0.81 -3.17 17.72
N LYS A 109 1.83 -4.04 17.61
CA LYS A 109 3.22 -3.61 17.45
C LYS A 109 3.50 -3.34 15.98
N ALA A 110 3.95 -2.13 15.67
CA ALA A 110 4.28 -1.70 14.32
C ALA A 110 5.67 -1.08 14.24
N ILE A 111 6.39 -1.38 13.17
CA ILE A 111 7.63 -0.71 12.78
C ILE A 111 7.43 -0.09 11.41
N LEU A 112 7.73 1.20 11.26
CA LEU A 112 7.79 1.90 9.99
C LEU A 112 9.24 2.25 9.68
N THR A 113 9.68 1.88 8.48
CA THR A 113 11.06 2.06 8.05
C THR A 113 11.13 2.90 6.80
N GLN A 114 12.01 3.90 6.85
CA GLN A 114 12.40 4.75 5.73
C GLN A 114 13.85 4.40 5.31
N PRO A 115 14.35 4.90 4.17
CA PRO A 115 15.69 4.58 3.71
C PRO A 115 16.78 4.89 4.75
N THR A 116 16.78 6.09 5.32
CA THR A 116 17.76 6.51 6.34
C THR A 116 17.09 6.94 7.65
N ASP A 117 17.88 7.04 8.73
CA ASP A 117 17.36 7.53 10.02
C ASP A 117 16.91 8.99 9.94
N ASP A 118 17.57 9.81 9.11
CA ASP A 118 17.17 11.19 8.88
C ASP A 118 15.84 11.28 8.12
N ASP A 119 15.63 10.43 7.10
CA ASP A 119 14.35 10.32 6.41
C ASP A 119 13.24 9.86 7.37
N ALA A 120 13.52 8.87 8.21
CA ALA A 120 12.58 8.36 9.22
C ALA A 120 12.19 9.46 10.23
N LYS A 121 13.19 10.22 10.71
CA LYS A 121 12.99 11.31 11.68
C LYS A 121 12.24 12.49 11.07
N GLY A 122 12.54 12.86 9.82
CA GLY A 122 11.81 13.87 9.07
C GLY A 122 10.35 13.46 8.88
N TYR A 123 10.12 12.23 8.42
CA TYR A 123 8.77 11.69 8.26
C TYR A 123 8.00 11.66 9.59
N TYR A 124 8.63 11.24 10.68
CA TYR A 124 8.00 11.29 12.01
C TYR A 124 7.55 12.71 12.37
N LYS A 125 8.46 13.69 12.30
CA LYS A 125 8.15 15.08 12.68
C LYS A 125 7.06 15.71 11.82
N ASP A 126 7.11 15.47 10.52
CA ASP A 126 6.23 16.15 9.58
C ASP A 126 4.88 15.44 9.42
N GLN A 127 4.84 14.12 9.54
CA GLN A 127 3.68 13.30 9.18
C GLN A 127 3.04 12.58 10.37
N ILE A 128 3.77 12.32 11.46
CA ILE A 128 3.31 11.45 12.56
C ILE A 128 3.09 12.24 13.85
N GLU A 129 4.10 12.97 14.30
CA GLU A 129 4.07 13.77 15.53
C GLU A 129 2.88 14.73 15.63
N PRO A 130 2.44 15.43 14.55
CA PRO A 130 1.27 16.31 14.61
C PRO A 130 0.01 15.56 15.07
N HIS A 131 -0.07 14.25 14.78
CA HIS A 131 -1.24 13.45 15.08
C HIS A 131 -1.29 12.86 16.50
N PHE A 132 -0.29 13.16 17.34
CA PHE A 132 -0.33 12.79 18.76
C PHE A 132 -1.40 13.55 19.54
N SER A 133 -1.77 14.73 19.04
CA SER A 133 -2.75 15.61 19.67
C SER A 133 -4.20 15.33 19.26
N ASP A 134 -4.42 14.58 18.18
CA ASP A 134 -5.74 14.20 17.67
C ASP A 134 -5.93 12.67 17.65
N VAL A 135 -5.47 11.97 16.61
CA VAL A 135 -5.66 10.53 16.32
C VAL A 135 -5.15 9.65 17.45
N LEU A 136 -4.01 9.98 18.05
CA LEU A 136 -3.38 9.17 19.10
C LEU A 136 -3.65 9.71 20.52
N SER A 137 -4.43 10.78 20.65
CA SER A 137 -4.65 11.46 21.94
C SER A 137 -5.25 10.52 23.00
N GLY A 138 -6.18 9.65 22.61
CA GLY A 138 -6.84 8.70 23.50
C GLY A 138 -5.97 7.53 23.97
N ILE A 139 -4.86 7.25 23.28
CA ILE A 139 -3.98 6.11 23.60
C ILE A 139 -2.62 6.56 24.13
N ARG A 140 -2.31 7.86 24.11
CA ARG A 140 -1.03 8.40 24.55
C ARG A 140 -0.80 8.12 26.04
N ARG A 141 0.39 7.62 26.37
CA ARG A 141 0.80 7.41 27.76
C ARG A 141 1.59 8.60 28.31
N THR A 142 1.66 8.69 29.63
CA THR A 142 2.62 9.53 30.33
C THR A 142 3.56 8.59 31.09
N PRO A 143 4.81 8.40 30.62
CA PRO A 143 5.74 7.46 31.26
C PRO A 143 5.99 7.81 32.73
N GLY A 144 5.88 6.79 33.59
CA GLY A 144 6.17 6.92 35.01
C GLY A 144 7.67 7.06 35.32
N ARG A 145 8.00 7.37 36.58
CA ARG A 145 9.40 7.41 37.03
C ARG A 145 10.03 6.02 36.94
N GLY A 146 11.11 5.89 36.18
CA GLY A 146 11.82 4.61 35.97
C GLY A 146 11.32 3.80 34.78
N GLU A 147 10.28 4.26 34.10
CA GLU A 147 9.84 3.66 32.84
C GLU A 147 10.67 4.16 31.66
N VAL A 148 10.75 3.33 30.62
CA VAL A 148 11.32 3.72 29.32
C VAL A 148 10.54 4.91 28.80
N GLN A 149 11.26 6.00 28.52
CA GLN A 149 10.68 7.22 27.96
C GLN A 149 10.36 7.02 26.48
N ASP A 150 9.30 7.67 26.02
CA ASP A 150 8.99 7.71 24.59
C ASP A 150 9.96 8.66 23.89
N THR A 151 10.53 8.22 22.77
CA THR A 151 11.45 8.98 21.92
C THR A 151 10.82 9.13 20.53
N TRP A 152 11.43 9.93 19.65
CA TRP A 152 10.90 10.09 18.29
C TRP A 152 10.78 8.75 17.54
N ASP A 153 11.65 7.80 17.86
CA ASP A 153 11.81 6.51 17.21
C ASP A 153 11.22 5.31 17.98
N GLU A 154 10.77 5.49 19.22
CA GLU A 154 10.11 4.46 20.01
C GLU A 154 8.98 5.05 20.87
N HIS A 155 7.75 4.60 20.61
CA HIS A 155 6.58 4.98 21.40
C HIS A 155 5.87 3.74 21.94
N ARG A 156 5.38 3.83 23.18
CA ARG A 156 4.45 2.84 23.74
C ARG A 156 3.15 3.54 24.12
N PHE A 157 2.03 2.85 23.98
CA PHE A 157 0.70 3.43 24.17
C PHE A 157 -0.07 2.70 25.30
N ASN A 158 -1.07 3.37 25.89
CA ASN A 158 -1.88 2.84 26.99
C ASN A 158 -2.73 1.63 26.58
N ASN A 159 -3.05 1.49 25.30
CA ASN A 159 -3.76 0.33 24.75
C ASN A 159 -2.84 -0.88 24.50
N GLY A 160 -1.53 -0.77 24.82
CA GLY A 160 -0.55 -1.84 24.64
C GLY A 160 0.20 -1.79 23.30
N ALA A 161 -0.21 -0.93 22.36
CA ALA A 161 0.47 -0.76 21.09
C ALA A 161 1.91 -0.24 21.26
N GLN A 162 2.76 -0.56 20.28
CA GLN A 162 4.14 -0.07 20.21
C GLN A 162 4.45 0.38 18.79
N LEU A 163 5.11 1.52 18.66
CA LEU A 163 5.50 2.10 17.38
C LEU A 163 7.00 2.34 17.35
N TYR A 164 7.65 1.80 16.32
CA TYR A 164 9.08 1.98 16.06
C TYR A 164 9.29 2.71 14.73
N PHE A 165 10.19 3.69 14.70
CA PHE A 165 10.73 4.26 13.45
C PHE A 165 12.19 3.90 13.31
N ARG A 166 12.61 3.45 12.11
CA ARG A 166 14.00 3.08 11.82
C ARG A 166 14.41 3.49 10.41
N GLY A 167 15.69 3.77 10.21
CA GLY A 167 16.33 3.81 8.89
C GLY A 167 16.88 2.44 8.49
N ALA A 168 16.76 2.08 7.21
CA ALA A 168 17.28 0.82 6.67
C ALA A 168 18.79 0.82 6.42
N ALA A 169 19.44 1.98 6.47
CA ALA A 169 20.87 2.12 6.20
C ALA A 169 21.76 1.23 7.10
N SER A 170 21.36 1.00 8.35
CA SER A 170 22.09 0.15 9.30
C SER A 170 21.50 -1.27 9.36
N ASP A 171 22.34 -2.28 9.15
CA ASP A 171 21.97 -3.70 9.24
C ASP A 171 21.48 -4.11 10.64
N ASP A 172 21.85 -3.33 11.65
CA ASP A 172 21.50 -3.55 13.05
C ASP A 172 20.22 -2.83 13.48
N ALA A 173 19.68 -1.93 12.64
CA ALA A 173 18.55 -1.05 12.98
C ALA A 173 17.30 -1.81 13.43
N PHE A 174 17.08 -2.99 12.86
CA PHE A 174 15.90 -3.82 13.13
C PHE A 174 16.17 -4.89 14.19
N ARG A 175 17.40 -5.06 14.68
CA ARG A 175 17.69 -6.10 15.66
C ARG A 175 16.89 -5.84 16.94
N ARG A 176 16.40 -6.91 17.57
CA ARG A 176 15.64 -6.88 18.84
C ARG A 176 14.23 -6.28 18.78
N ILE A 177 13.73 -5.93 17.60
CA ILE A 177 12.35 -5.48 17.41
C ILE A 177 11.53 -6.65 16.88
N SER A 178 10.49 -7.06 17.58
CA SER A 178 9.48 -7.98 17.05
C SER A 178 8.21 -7.18 16.79
N SER A 179 7.64 -7.29 15.59
CA SER A 179 6.54 -6.44 15.14
C SER A 179 5.48 -7.24 14.41
N GLN A 180 4.20 -6.95 14.67
CA GLN A 180 3.10 -7.53 13.90
C GLN A 180 3.04 -6.87 12.52
N TRP A 181 3.12 -5.55 12.45
CA TRP A 181 3.19 -4.84 11.17
C TRP A 181 4.60 -4.32 10.89
N MET A 182 5.16 -4.74 9.77
CA MET A 182 6.48 -4.35 9.31
C MET A 182 6.29 -3.53 8.04
N MET A 183 6.43 -2.21 8.14
CA MET A 183 6.13 -1.28 7.05
C MET A 183 7.41 -0.70 6.44
N ALA A 184 7.82 -1.26 5.30
CA ALA A 184 9.01 -0.84 4.57
C ALA A 184 8.63 0.12 3.42
N ASP A 185 8.94 1.40 3.60
CA ASP A 185 8.78 2.43 2.58
C ASP A 185 10.09 2.67 1.82
N GLU A 186 9.95 3.01 0.54
CA GLU A 186 11.03 3.26 -0.42
C GLU A 186 12.14 2.19 -0.44
N VAL A 187 11.75 0.91 -0.50
CA VAL A 187 12.68 -0.24 -0.45
C VAL A 187 13.71 -0.34 -1.58
N ASP A 188 13.53 0.39 -2.68
CA ASP A 188 14.53 0.41 -3.76
C ASP A 188 15.67 1.39 -3.51
N ALA A 189 15.58 2.24 -2.48
CA ALA A 189 16.65 3.16 -2.12
C ALA A 189 17.95 2.40 -1.79
N GLU A 190 19.10 3.00 -2.10
CA GLU A 190 20.42 2.38 -1.88
C GLU A 190 20.66 1.94 -0.43
N ALA A 191 20.00 2.59 0.54
CA ALA A 191 20.10 2.25 1.95
C ALA A 191 19.60 0.83 2.28
N TRP A 192 18.66 0.30 1.49
CA TRP A 192 18.14 -1.06 1.62
C TRP A 192 19.04 -2.13 0.99
N GLN A 193 20.05 -1.71 0.21
CA GLN A 193 21.00 -2.63 -0.41
C GLN A 193 22.07 -3.07 0.60
N SER A 194 22.58 -4.29 0.43
CA SER A 194 23.72 -4.77 1.21
C SER A 194 25.00 -4.04 0.79
N LYS A 195 25.70 -3.38 1.73
CA LYS A 195 26.94 -2.64 1.45
C LYS A 195 28.18 -3.40 1.92
N GLY A 196 28.82 -4.13 1.01
CA GLY A 196 30.12 -4.78 1.22
C GLY A 196 30.08 -6.11 1.99
N GLU A 197 31.26 -6.70 2.23
CA GLU A 197 31.41 -8.06 2.79
C GLU A 197 30.86 -8.26 4.21
N LYS A 198 30.70 -7.17 4.97
CA LYS A 198 30.15 -7.20 6.35
C LYS A 198 28.65 -7.00 6.40
N SER A 199 28.03 -6.64 5.27
CA SER A 199 26.59 -6.41 5.21
C SER A 199 25.84 -7.72 5.00
N GLN A 200 24.69 -7.84 5.64
CA GLN A 200 23.80 -8.99 5.49
C GLN A 200 23.20 -8.99 4.09
N ALA A 201 23.16 -10.17 3.45
CA ALA A 201 22.88 -10.28 2.02
C ALA A 201 21.49 -9.77 1.59
N ASP A 202 20.48 -9.83 2.47
CA ASP A 202 19.14 -9.33 2.20
C ASP A 202 18.52 -8.65 3.44
N LYS A 203 18.56 -7.31 3.46
CA LYS A 203 17.98 -6.51 4.55
C LYS A 203 16.45 -6.65 4.64
N LEU A 204 15.77 -6.82 3.52
CA LEU A 204 14.32 -6.99 3.50
C LEU A 204 13.93 -8.35 4.10
N ALA A 205 14.72 -9.40 3.86
CA ALA A 205 14.54 -10.68 4.54
C ALA A 205 14.71 -10.56 6.07
N LEU A 206 15.76 -9.86 6.53
CA LEU A 206 15.94 -9.60 7.97
C LEU A 206 14.79 -8.79 8.58
N TYR A 207 14.24 -7.87 7.80
CA TYR A 207 13.07 -7.08 8.20
C TYR A 207 11.82 -7.98 8.30
N ARG A 208 11.59 -8.85 7.32
CA ARG A 208 10.52 -9.87 7.32
C ARG A 208 10.59 -10.77 8.57
N ASP A 209 11.80 -11.15 9.00
CA ASP A 209 11.98 -12.01 10.17
C ASP A 209 11.46 -11.39 11.47
N ARG A 210 11.20 -10.07 11.51
CA ARG A 210 10.64 -9.41 12.71
C ARG A 210 9.19 -9.80 13.01
N GLY A 211 8.50 -10.33 12.02
CA GLY A 211 7.13 -10.82 12.13
C GLY A 211 7.03 -12.26 12.62
N THR A 212 8.12 -13.02 12.63
CA THR A 212 8.10 -14.49 12.86
C THR A 212 7.53 -14.92 14.21
N ALA A 213 7.47 -14.02 15.19
CA ALA A 213 6.84 -14.27 16.49
C ALA A 213 5.31 -14.16 16.48
N PHE A 214 4.70 -13.74 15.36
CA PHE A 214 3.27 -13.44 15.23
C PHE A 214 2.68 -14.15 14.00
N ILE A 215 1.65 -14.96 14.22
CA ILE A 215 0.96 -15.68 13.15
C ILE A 215 0.25 -14.74 12.17
N ASP A 216 -0.22 -13.60 12.67
CA ASP A 216 -0.99 -12.58 11.96
C ASP A 216 -0.11 -11.44 11.41
N SER A 217 1.23 -11.59 11.43
CA SER A 217 2.13 -10.54 10.98
C SER A 217 1.91 -10.15 9.52
N LYS A 218 2.11 -8.87 9.22
CA LYS A 218 1.96 -8.28 7.88
C LYS A 218 3.24 -7.56 7.51
N LEU A 219 3.88 -8.00 6.43
CA LEU A 219 4.97 -7.28 5.78
C LEU A 219 4.42 -6.39 4.67
N TRP A 220 4.66 -5.09 4.77
CA TRP A 220 4.30 -4.11 3.75
C TRP A 220 5.58 -3.64 3.06
N VAL A 221 5.58 -3.70 1.74
CA VAL A 221 6.73 -3.34 0.91
C VAL A 221 6.25 -2.38 -0.17
N GLY A 222 6.79 -1.17 -0.23
CA GLY A 222 6.41 -0.23 -1.29
C GLY A 222 7.59 0.57 -1.79
N SER A 223 7.73 0.72 -3.10
CA SER A 223 8.71 1.62 -3.71
C SER A 223 8.44 1.81 -5.20
N THR A 224 9.16 2.78 -5.77
CA THR A 224 9.26 3.00 -7.20
C THR A 224 10.42 2.15 -7.74
N PRO A 225 10.22 1.32 -8.79
CA PRO A 225 11.27 0.43 -9.26
C PRO A 225 12.45 1.22 -9.85
N LEU A 226 13.69 0.80 -9.58
CA LEU A 226 14.89 1.47 -10.12
C LEU A 226 15.55 0.71 -11.28
N SER A 227 16.18 -0.42 -10.99
CA SER A 227 16.90 -1.22 -11.98
C SER A 227 16.64 -2.70 -11.75
N ARG A 228 16.73 -3.52 -12.80
CA ARG A 228 16.43 -4.96 -12.70
C ARG A 228 17.28 -5.68 -11.67
N ASP A 229 18.54 -5.30 -11.55
CA ASP A 229 19.51 -6.03 -10.73
C ASP A 229 19.42 -5.62 -9.26
N THR A 230 18.87 -4.44 -8.96
CA THR A 230 18.83 -3.89 -7.59
C THR A 230 17.43 -3.67 -7.06
N SER A 231 16.39 -3.70 -7.89
CA SER A 231 15.02 -3.35 -7.48
C SER A 231 14.41 -4.46 -6.60
N LEU A 232 14.36 -4.20 -5.30
CA LEU A 232 13.78 -5.09 -4.31
C LEU A 232 12.26 -5.14 -4.48
N VAL A 233 11.60 -3.98 -4.67
CA VAL A 233 10.14 -3.95 -4.86
C VAL A 233 9.72 -4.71 -6.11
N TRP A 234 10.50 -4.63 -7.19
CA TRP A 234 10.20 -5.36 -8.42
C TRP A 234 10.37 -6.87 -8.23
N ARG A 235 11.43 -7.29 -7.53
CA ARG A 235 11.64 -8.71 -7.20
C ARG A 235 10.49 -9.25 -6.36
N GLU A 236 10.08 -8.54 -5.30
CA GLU A 236 8.94 -8.93 -4.48
C GLU A 236 7.62 -8.91 -5.26
N TRP A 237 7.43 -7.94 -6.15
CA TRP A 237 6.28 -7.90 -7.05
C TRP A 237 6.20 -9.14 -7.94
N LEU A 238 7.31 -9.58 -8.53
CA LEU A 238 7.33 -10.79 -9.37
C LEU A 238 6.98 -12.07 -8.59
N LEU A 239 7.27 -12.11 -7.28
CA LEU A 239 6.95 -13.24 -6.40
C LEU A 239 5.49 -13.24 -5.92
N SER A 240 4.76 -12.14 -6.13
CA SER A 240 3.36 -11.97 -5.74
C SER A 240 2.37 -12.43 -6.81
N ASP A 241 1.07 -12.27 -6.54
CA ASP A 241 -0.02 -12.49 -7.50
C ASP A 241 -0.22 -11.36 -8.54
N GLN A 242 0.60 -10.31 -8.47
CA GLN A 242 0.75 -9.26 -9.49
C GLN A 242 -0.58 -8.58 -9.90
N ARG A 243 -1.40 -8.17 -8.92
CA ARG A 243 -2.74 -7.62 -9.21
C ARG A 243 -2.71 -6.31 -9.99
N ARG A 244 -3.53 -6.23 -11.03
CA ARG A 244 -3.77 -5.01 -11.81
C ARG A 244 -5.16 -4.47 -11.52
N LEU A 245 -5.30 -3.15 -11.47
CA LEU A 245 -6.60 -2.51 -11.31
C LEU A 245 -7.35 -2.57 -12.64
N HIS A 246 -8.36 -3.43 -12.71
CA HIS A 246 -9.31 -3.46 -13.81
C HIS A 246 -10.40 -2.43 -13.56
N VAL A 247 -10.71 -1.65 -14.59
CA VAL A 247 -11.72 -0.61 -14.58
C VAL A 247 -12.72 -0.86 -15.71
N ALA A 248 -13.98 -0.57 -15.46
CA ALA A 248 -15.02 -0.63 -16.49
C ALA A 248 -14.86 0.55 -17.47
N CYS A 249 -14.93 0.28 -18.77
CA CYS A 249 -15.10 1.37 -19.73
C CYS A 249 -16.45 2.06 -19.49
N PRO A 250 -16.52 3.40 -19.35
CA PRO A 250 -17.77 4.11 -19.12
C PRO A 250 -18.75 4.08 -20.32
N HIS A 251 -18.29 3.59 -21.47
CA HIS A 251 -19.09 3.54 -22.70
C HIS A 251 -19.57 2.12 -23.03
N CYS A 252 -18.66 1.14 -23.07
CA CYS A 252 -18.99 -0.25 -23.43
C CYS A 252 -19.04 -1.22 -22.23
N GLY A 253 -18.66 -0.79 -21.04
CA GLY A 253 -18.68 -1.62 -19.82
C GLY A 253 -17.56 -2.66 -19.70
N THR A 254 -16.71 -2.85 -20.72
CA THR A 254 -15.63 -3.85 -20.67
C THR A 254 -14.65 -3.57 -19.54
N GLN A 255 -14.40 -4.60 -18.72
CA GLN A 255 -13.40 -4.62 -17.66
C GLN A 255 -12.00 -4.78 -18.23
N GLN A 256 -11.13 -3.80 -18.00
CA GLN A 256 -9.74 -3.80 -18.50
C GLN A 256 -8.83 -3.05 -17.54
N TYR A 257 -7.54 -3.38 -17.49
CA TYR A 257 -6.57 -2.51 -16.82
C TYR A 257 -5.90 -1.57 -17.81
N LEU A 258 -5.65 -0.33 -17.38
CA LEU A 258 -5.06 0.69 -18.24
C LEU A 258 -3.58 0.38 -18.52
N LYS A 259 -3.20 0.44 -19.80
CA LYS A 259 -1.83 0.24 -20.30
C LYS A 259 -1.33 1.51 -20.98
N TRP A 260 -0.02 1.83 -20.88
CA TRP A 260 0.52 3.01 -21.57
C TRP A 260 0.24 2.99 -23.08
N GLY A 261 0.41 1.82 -23.71
CA GLY A 261 0.23 1.62 -25.14
C GLY A 261 1.48 2.00 -25.94
N SER A 262 1.37 1.82 -27.26
CA SER A 262 2.39 2.19 -28.24
C SER A 262 1.73 2.47 -29.59
N SER A 263 2.49 2.95 -30.57
CA SER A 263 2.00 3.11 -31.96
C SER A 263 1.59 1.81 -32.64
N LYS A 264 1.87 0.65 -32.03
CA LYS A 264 1.52 -0.68 -32.56
C LYS A 264 0.27 -1.29 -31.93
N THR A 265 -0.33 -0.62 -30.95
CA THR A 265 -1.52 -1.11 -30.25
C THR A 265 -2.70 -0.21 -30.58
N ASP A 266 -3.89 -0.77 -30.77
CA ASP A 266 -5.11 0.01 -31.01
C ASP A 266 -5.73 0.57 -29.71
N TYR A 267 -5.16 0.23 -28.56
CA TYR A 267 -5.57 0.66 -27.23
C TYR A 267 -4.44 1.38 -26.46
N GLY A 268 -4.75 1.93 -25.29
CA GLY A 268 -3.79 2.62 -24.42
C GLY A 268 -3.94 4.14 -24.42
N PHE A 269 -3.01 4.85 -23.79
CA PHE A 269 -3.06 6.31 -23.74
C PHE A 269 -2.80 6.92 -25.12
N ARG A 270 -3.55 7.98 -25.43
CA ARG A 270 -3.47 8.76 -26.65
C ARG A 270 -3.54 10.24 -26.33
N TRP A 271 -3.02 11.06 -27.22
CA TRP A 271 -3.02 12.50 -27.05
C TRP A 271 -2.97 13.22 -28.39
N LYS A 272 -3.28 14.51 -28.37
CA LYS A 272 -3.06 15.43 -29.48
C LYS A 272 -2.09 16.53 -29.05
N THR A 273 -1.26 16.97 -29.99
CA THR A 273 -0.35 18.10 -29.79
C THR A 273 -0.78 19.30 -30.64
N ASN A 274 -0.39 20.50 -30.21
CA ASN A 274 -0.45 21.68 -31.06
C ASN A 274 0.79 21.77 -31.97
N GLU A 275 0.86 22.83 -32.80
CA GLU A 275 1.97 23.10 -33.72
C GLU A 275 3.34 23.21 -33.02
N ASN A 276 3.36 23.56 -31.73
CA ASN A 276 4.57 23.68 -30.92
C ASN A 276 4.96 22.36 -30.22
N GLY A 277 4.24 21.26 -30.48
CA GLY A 277 4.51 19.96 -29.84
C GLY A 277 3.98 19.83 -28.40
N HIS A 278 3.18 20.78 -27.90
CA HIS A 278 2.59 20.70 -26.57
C HIS A 278 1.29 19.90 -26.59
N VAL A 279 1.09 19.03 -25.60
CA VAL A 279 -0.13 18.25 -25.43
C VAL A 279 -1.32 19.16 -25.14
N THR A 280 -2.39 19.02 -25.92
CA THR A 280 -3.65 19.77 -25.80
C THR A 280 -4.79 18.91 -25.27
N GLU A 281 -4.81 17.63 -25.63
CA GLU A 281 -5.78 16.63 -25.20
C GLU A 281 -5.06 15.33 -24.87
N ALA A 282 -5.54 14.58 -23.87
CA ALA A 282 -5.11 13.21 -23.61
C ALA A 282 -6.29 12.37 -23.12
N TRP A 283 -6.35 11.12 -23.58
CA TRP A 283 -7.41 10.17 -23.26
C TRP A 283 -6.85 8.75 -23.22
N TYR A 284 -7.63 7.82 -22.67
CA TYR A 284 -7.36 6.40 -22.79
C TYR A 284 -8.25 5.77 -23.86
N GLN A 285 -7.67 4.98 -24.75
CA GLN A 285 -8.33 4.26 -25.83
C GLN A 285 -8.65 2.82 -25.36
N CYS A 286 -9.93 2.48 -25.26
CA CYS A 286 -10.40 1.18 -24.76
C CYS A 286 -9.96 0.01 -25.66
N GLU A 287 -9.61 -1.14 -25.04
CA GLU A 287 -9.13 -2.33 -25.74
C GLU A 287 -10.22 -3.18 -26.43
N ALA A 288 -11.49 -3.01 -26.08
CA ALA A 288 -12.58 -3.77 -26.67
C ALA A 288 -13.15 -3.10 -27.93
N GLU A 289 -13.77 -1.94 -27.75
CA GLU A 289 -14.49 -1.24 -28.82
C GLU A 289 -13.79 0.03 -29.31
N GLY A 290 -12.62 0.37 -28.75
CA GLY A 290 -11.96 1.63 -29.09
C GLY A 290 -12.73 2.87 -28.62
N CYS A 291 -13.47 2.78 -27.52
CA CYS A 291 -14.06 3.96 -26.91
C CYS A 291 -12.98 4.91 -26.39
N ARG A 292 -13.19 6.21 -26.59
CA ARG A 292 -12.37 7.28 -26.00
C ARG A 292 -12.83 7.53 -24.57
N ILE A 293 -11.98 7.24 -23.60
CA ILE A 293 -12.20 7.52 -22.18
C ILE A 293 -11.40 8.78 -21.83
N ASP A 294 -12.09 9.90 -21.58
CA ASP A 294 -11.45 11.16 -21.17
C ASP A 294 -11.14 11.23 -19.66
N GLU A 295 -10.22 12.12 -19.27
CA GLU A 295 -9.75 12.30 -17.87
C GLU A 295 -10.88 12.51 -16.86
N HIS A 296 -11.99 13.14 -17.25
CA HIS A 296 -13.09 13.38 -16.31
C HIS A 296 -13.77 12.09 -15.82
N HIS A 297 -13.65 10.97 -16.56
CA HIS A 297 -14.11 9.66 -16.11
C HIS A 297 -13.14 8.99 -15.13
N LYS A 298 -11.89 9.46 -15.05
CA LYS A 298 -10.81 8.78 -14.31
C LYS A 298 -11.16 8.53 -12.85
N GLU A 299 -11.75 9.51 -12.17
CA GLU A 299 -12.13 9.38 -10.76
C GLU A 299 -13.11 8.24 -10.58
N ASP A 300 -14.21 8.23 -11.34
CA ASP A 300 -15.24 7.20 -11.24
C ASP A 300 -14.72 5.80 -11.61
N ILE A 301 -13.95 5.67 -12.70
CA ILE A 301 -13.47 4.35 -13.15
C ILE A 301 -12.42 3.77 -12.20
N VAL A 302 -11.56 4.60 -11.59
CA VAL A 302 -10.56 4.16 -10.60
C VAL A 302 -11.21 3.85 -9.26
N GLU A 303 -12.21 4.63 -8.86
CA GLU A 303 -12.94 4.46 -7.60
C GLU A 303 -13.72 3.15 -7.55
N ASN A 304 -14.25 2.71 -8.70
CA ASN A 304 -15.00 1.47 -8.89
C ASN A 304 -14.15 0.33 -9.50
N GLY A 305 -12.83 0.51 -9.59
CA GLY A 305 -11.95 -0.51 -10.14
C GLY A 305 -11.73 -1.68 -9.19
N GLU A 306 -11.50 -2.86 -9.77
CA GLU A 306 -11.24 -4.10 -9.04
C GLU A 306 -9.83 -4.62 -9.32
N PHE A 307 -9.10 -5.02 -8.28
CA PHE A 307 -7.79 -5.64 -8.46
C PHE A 307 -7.93 -7.11 -8.85
N VAL A 308 -7.46 -7.46 -10.05
CA VAL A 308 -7.48 -8.83 -10.56
C VAL A 308 -6.04 -9.39 -10.53
N PRO A 309 -5.80 -10.57 -9.91
CA PRO A 309 -4.48 -11.21 -9.93
C PRO A 309 -4.13 -11.67 -11.34
N THR A 310 -2.89 -11.42 -11.76
CA THR A 310 -2.39 -11.83 -13.09
C THR A 310 -1.30 -12.89 -13.04
N ALA A 311 -0.92 -13.31 -11.83
CA ALA A 311 0.05 -14.36 -11.59
C ALA A 311 -0.37 -15.21 -10.38
N ILE A 312 0.22 -16.41 -10.27
CA ILE A 312 0.15 -17.22 -9.05
C ILE A 312 1.34 -16.80 -8.18
N PRO A 313 1.11 -16.43 -6.91
CA PRO A 313 2.21 -16.03 -6.04
C PRO A 313 3.10 -17.23 -5.73
N ASN A 314 4.40 -16.99 -5.58
CA ASN A 314 5.37 -18.03 -5.26
C ASN A 314 5.15 -18.63 -3.86
N ARG A 315 4.47 -17.90 -2.98
CA ARG A 315 4.04 -18.35 -1.65
C ARG A 315 2.60 -17.90 -1.38
N PRO A 316 1.79 -18.68 -0.65
CA PRO A 316 0.48 -18.23 -0.18
C PRO A 316 0.60 -16.90 0.59
N GLY A 317 -0.44 -16.07 0.52
CA GLY A 317 -0.52 -14.82 1.27
C GLY A 317 0.28 -13.64 0.74
N HIS A 318 1.02 -13.77 -0.36
CA HIS A 318 1.74 -12.65 -0.97
C HIS A 318 0.91 -11.95 -2.05
N ARG A 319 0.38 -10.77 -1.69
CA ARG A 319 -0.42 -9.90 -2.55
C ARG A 319 0.44 -8.79 -3.17
N GLY A 320 0.38 -8.64 -4.48
CA GLY A 320 1.04 -7.55 -5.20
C GLY A 320 0.02 -6.56 -5.74
N TYR A 321 0.22 -5.26 -5.53
CA TYR A 321 -0.58 -4.20 -6.17
C TYR A 321 0.25 -3.26 -7.05
N HIS A 322 -0.22 -3.01 -8.28
CA HIS A 322 0.42 -2.07 -9.20
C HIS A 322 -0.26 -0.71 -9.18
N TRP A 323 0.47 0.32 -8.76
CA TRP A 323 -0.03 1.69 -8.59
C TRP A 323 0.73 2.67 -9.48
N PRO A 324 0.48 2.66 -10.81
CA PRO A 324 1.03 3.63 -11.73
C PRO A 324 0.46 5.03 -11.48
N ALA A 325 1.18 6.06 -11.93
CA ALA A 325 0.81 7.45 -11.65
C ALA A 325 -0.55 7.85 -12.23
N TRP A 326 -1.01 7.22 -13.31
CA TRP A 326 -2.31 7.54 -13.94
C TRP A 326 -3.53 7.13 -13.11
N HIS A 327 -3.38 6.39 -12.01
CA HIS A 327 -4.47 6.17 -11.04
C HIS A 327 -4.64 7.35 -10.07
N SER A 328 -3.59 8.17 -9.88
CA SER A 328 -3.57 9.24 -8.90
C SER A 328 -4.44 10.42 -9.32
N SER A 329 -5.28 10.91 -8.39
CA SER A 329 -6.08 12.13 -8.57
C SER A 329 -5.27 13.42 -8.35
N ALA A 330 -3.94 13.32 -8.13
CA ALA A 330 -3.08 14.48 -7.95
C ALA A 330 -3.07 15.36 -9.24
N PRO A 331 -3.05 16.70 -9.13
CA PRO A 331 -3.05 17.58 -10.31
C PRO A 331 -1.90 17.33 -11.30
N LYS A 332 -0.74 16.88 -10.81
CA LYS A 332 0.43 16.55 -11.65
C LYS A 332 0.33 15.18 -12.33
N ALA A 333 -0.63 14.35 -11.93
CA ALA A 333 -0.92 13.04 -12.50
C ALA A 333 -2.05 13.04 -13.55
N ARG A 334 -2.49 14.23 -14.00
CA ARG A 334 -3.39 14.37 -15.16
C ARG A 334 -2.78 13.71 -16.39
N TRP A 335 -3.57 12.98 -17.15
CA TRP A 335 -3.08 12.23 -18.32
C TRP A 335 -2.40 13.14 -19.35
N SER A 336 -2.82 14.39 -19.50
CA SER A 336 -2.15 15.36 -20.37
C SER A 336 -0.72 15.69 -19.91
N ASN A 337 -0.50 15.81 -18.60
CA ASN A 337 0.82 16.07 -18.03
C ASN A 337 1.72 14.83 -18.14
N LEU A 338 1.15 13.63 -18.01
CA LEU A 338 1.89 12.39 -18.21
C LEU A 338 2.27 12.22 -19.68
N ALA A 339 1.35 12.51 -20.61
CA ALA A 339 1.64 12.49 -22.04
C ALA A 339 2.73 13.51 -22.41
N GLN A 340 2.71 14.72 -21.84
CA GLN A 340 3.78 15.71 -22.08
C GLN A 340 5.13 15.19 -21.56
N GLN A 341 5.18 14.63 -20.34
CA GLN A 341 6.40 14.03 -19.80
C GLN A 341 6.94 12.89 -20.69
N TRP A 342 6.06 12.10 -21.29
CA TRP A 342 6.46 11.08 -22.25
C TRP A 342 7.08 11.68 -23.51
N LEU A 343 6.47 12.73 -24.07
CA LEU A 343 7.01 13.44 -25.23
C LEU A 343 8.36 14.10 -24.93
N ASP A 344 8.48 14.78 -23.79
CA ASP A 344 9.72 15.44 -23.34
C ASP A 344 10.85 14.43 -23.10
N ALA A 345 10.51 13.18 -22.76
CA ALA A 345 11.47 12.10 -22.59
C ALA A 345 11.95 11.49 -23.92
N GLN A 346 11.23 11.68 -25.03
CA GLN A 346 11.62 11.05 -26.30
C GLN A 346 13.00 11.53 -26.77
N GLY A 347 13.87 10.58 -27.12
CA GLY A 347 15.24 10.86 -27.53
C GLY A 347 16.24 10.95 -26.36
N ASP A 348 15.77 10.91 -25.11
CA ASP A 348 16.63 10.87 -23.92
C ASP A 348 16.39 9.56 -23.14
N THR A 349 17.43 8.72 -23.07
CA THR A 349 17.34 7.40 -22.44
C THR A 349 17.13 7.48 -20.92
N GLU A 350 17.71 8.48 -20.26
CA GLU A 350 17.57 8.65 -18.82
C GLU A 350 16.19 9.21 -18.46
N LEU A 351 15.67 10.15 -19.25
CA LEU A 351 14.29 10.64 -19.06
C LEU A 351 13.26 9.54 -19.35
N LEU A 352 13.46 8.71 -20.37
CA LEU A 352 12.59 7.56 -20.64
C LEU A 352 12.61 6.55 -19.49
N LYS A 353 13.80 6.22 -18.99
CA LYS A 353 13.95 5.35 -17.82
C LYS A 353 13.20 5.92 -16.62
N ARG A 354 13.37 7.22 -16.36
CA ARG A 354 12.66 7.91 -15.28
C ARG A 354 11.14 7.86 -15.48
N PHE A 355 10.65 8.04 -16.70
CA PHE A 355 9.22 7.94 -17.00
C PHE A 355 8.69 6.53 -16.72
N ILE A 356 9.36 5.50 -17.26
CA ILE A 356 8.96 4.10 -17.08
C ILE A 356 8.89 3.74 -15.59
N ASN A 357 9.92 4.10 -14.84
CA ASN A 357 9.98 3.81 -13.42
C ASN A 357 8.95 4.63 -12.62
N ASN A 358 8.93 5.95 -12.78
CA ASN A 358 8.17 6.85 -11.91
C ASN A 358 6.71 7.01 -12.30
N VAL A 359 6.36 6.82 -13.58
CA VAL A 359 5.00 7.01 -14.10
C VAL A 359 4.36 5.64 -14.34
N LEU A 360 5.01 4.77 -15.10
CA LEU A 360 4.45 3.45 -15.39
C LEU A 360 4.51 2.51 -14.19
N ALA A 361 5.39 2.76 -13.22
CA ALA A 361 5.69 1.83 -12.13
C ALA A 361 6.22 0.49 -12.66
N GLU A 362 6.99 0.54 -13.76
CA GLU A 362 7.56 -0.64 -14.42
C GLU A 362 9.09 -0.54 -14.43
N LEU A 363 9.77 -1.68 -14.61
CA LEU A 363 11.19 -1.66 -14.92
C LEU A 363 11.43 -1.38 -16.40
N ASN A 364 12.30 -0.41 -16.67
CA ASN A 364 12.81 -0.20 -18.02
C ASN A 364 13.53 -1.47 -18.54
N ARG A 365 13.03 -2.02 -19.65
CA ARG A 365 13.63 -3.19 -20.32
C ARG A 365 14.56 -2.73 -21.44
N PRO A 366 15.77 -3.33 -21.60
CA PRO A 366 16.61 -3.06 -22.77
C PRO A 366 15.83 -3.38 -24.05
N GLY A 367 15.68 -2.41 -24.95
CA GLY A 367 14.91 -2.56 -26.19
C GLY A 367 13.47 -2.04 -26.15
N PHE A 368 13.03 -1.41 -25.06
CA PHE A 368 11.81 -0.57 -25.06
C PHE A 368 12.09 0.72 -25.84
N ALA A 369 12.32 0.60 -27.15
CA ALA A 369 12.34 1.73 -28.06
C ALA A 369 10.89 2.24 -28.12
N GLY A 370 10.62 3.32 -27.39
CA GLY A 370 9.40 4.09 -27.54
C GLY A 370 9.27 4.49 -29.00
N GLY A 371 8.51 3.71 -29.77
CA GLY A 371 8.10 4.14 -31.10
C GLY A 371 7.32 5.43 -30.93
N LEU A 372 7.64 6.44 -31.74
CA LEU A 372 6.84 7.66 -31.80
C LEU A 372 5.36 7.26 -31.92
N LEU A 373 4.57 7.72 -30.95
CA LEU A 373 3.12 7.82 -31.08
C LEU A 373 2.89 9.01 -32.01
N VAL A 374 2.75 8.72 -33.31
CA VAL A 374 2.28 9.70 -34.31
C VAL A 374 0.76 9.64 -34.32
#